data_AF-A0A354NXY5-F1
#
_entry.id   AF-A0A354NXY5-F1
#
_cell.length_a   1.000
_cell.length_b   1.000
_cell.length_c   1.000
_cell.angle_alpha   90.00
_cell.angle_beta   90.00
_cell.angle_gamma   90.00
#
_symmetry.space_group_name_H-M   'P 1'
#
loop_
_entity.id
_entity.type
_entity.pdbx_description
1 polymer ?
#
loop_
_entity_poly.entity_id
_entity_poly.type
_entity_poly.pdbx_seq_one_letter_code
_entity_poly.pdbx_strand_id
1 'polypeptide(L)' 'MIFITTLAAHVRAVNRKTGERVWRFTTDGRIWSGPTVADGRVFAGSADDAVYALDERSGFML' A
#
# COMPACT_ATOMS: atom_id res chain seq x y z
N MET A 1 3.21 -11.26 -2.43
CA MET A 1 1.97 -10.53 -2.80
C MET A 1 2.30 -9.59 -3.94
N ILE A 2 1.30 -9.02 -4.62
CA ILE A 2 1.50 -7.86 -5.49
C ILE A 2 0.92 -6.66 -4.74
N PHE A 3 1.69 -5.56 -4.68
CA PHE A 3 1.26 -4.32 -4.04
C PHE A 3 0.96 -3.26 -5.09
N ILE A 4 -0.16 -2.57 -4.93
CA ILE A 4 -0.66 -1.59 -5.88
C ILE A 4 -1.11 -0.36 -5.10
N THR A 5 -0.61 0.80 -5.48
CA THR A 5 -1.12 2.09 -5.06
C THR A 5 -2.08 2.62 -6.13
N THR A 6 -3.13 3.32 -5.71
CA THR A 6 -4.10 3.92 -6.63
C THR A 6 -4.28 5.40 -6.35
N LEU A 7 -4.61 6.17 -7.39
CA LEU A 7 -4.95 7.60 -7.29
C LEU A 7 -6.15 7.89 -6.38
N ALA A 8 -6.92 6.86 -6.03
CA ALA A 8 -8.04 6.92 -5.10
C ALA A 8 -7.61 6.81 -3.62
N ALA A 9 -6.34 7.07 -3.29
CA ALA A 9 -5.81 7.04 -1.92
C ALA A 9 -5.83 5.63 -1.29
N HIS A 10 -5.51 4.60 -2.06
CA HIS A 10 -5.44 3.23 -1.55
C HIS A 10 -4.10 2.56 -1.81
N VAL A 11 -3.61 1.87 -0.79
CA VAL A 11 -2.59 0.82 -0.92
C VAL A 11 -3.30 -0.52 -0.82
N ARG A 12 -3.05 -1.43 -1.77
CA ARG A 12 -3.68 -2.75 -1.81
C ARG A 12 -2.61 -3.84 -1.93
N ALA A 13 -2.83 -4.95 -1.25
CA ALA A 13 -2.17 -6.21 -1.58
C ALA A 13 -3.15 -7.16 -2.24
N VAL A 14 -2.69 -7.82 -3.30
CA VAL A 14 -3.41 -8.92 -3.94
C VAL A 14 -2.57 -10.19 -3.95
N ASN A 15 -3.25 -11.32 -3.92
CA ASN A 15 -2.64 -12.63 -4.11
C ASN A 15 -2.04 -12.68 -5.51
N ARG A 16 -0.77 -13.09 -5.62
CA ARG A 16 -0.05 -13.12 -6.90
C ARG A 16 -0.62 -14.13 -7.89
N LYS A 17 -1.24 -15.21 -7.40
CA LYS A 17 -1.80 -16.29 -8.23
C LYS A 17 -3.26 -16.03 -8.59
N THR A 18 -4.07 -15.64 -7.62
CA THR A 18 -5.54 -15.52 -7.80
C THR A 18 -6.00 -14.10 -8.13
N GLY A 19 -5.16 -13.09 -7.87
CA GLY A 19 -5.55 -11.67 -7.99
C GLY A 19 -6.51 -11.21 -6.89
N GLU A 20 -6.90 -12.08 -5.98
CA GLU A 20 -7.81 -11.74 -4.89
C GLU A 20 -7.17 -10.76 -3.91
N ARG A 21 -7.96 -9.82 -3.40
CA ARG A 21 -7.50 -8.84 -2.43
C ARG A 21 -7.17 -9.53 -1.10
N VAL A 22 -5.94 -9.32 -0.62
CA VAL A 22 -5.50 -9.74 0.72
C VAL A 22 -5.86 -8.67 1.73
N TRP A 23 -5.40 -7.43 1.51
CA TRP A 23 -5.70 -6.29 2.37
C TRP A 23 -5.81 -4.99 1.55
N ARG A 24 -6.33 -3.95 2.19
CA ARG A 24 -6.38 -2.58 1.69
C ARG A 24 -6.19 -1.61 2.85
N PHE A 25 -5.37 -0.61 2.62
CA PHE A 25 -5.20 0.54 3.49
C PHE A 25 -5.61 1.81 2.73
N THR A 26 -6.20 2.77 3.43
CA THR A 26 -6.61 4.06 2.88
C THR A 26 -5.74 5.14 3.49
N THR A 27 -5.10 5.94 2.64
CA THR A 27 -4.36 7.14 3.05
C THR A 27 -5.30 8.34 3.09
N ASP A 28 -4.92 9.39 3.81
CA ASP A 28 -5.72 10.63 3.87
C ASP A 28 -5.56 11.50 2.61
N GLY A 29 -4.47 11.28 1.85
CA GLY A 29 -4.18 11.93 0.58
C GLY A 29 -4.07 10.98 -0.61
N ARG A 30 -4.05 11.56 -1.82
CA ARG A 30 -3.82 10.78 -3.06
C ARG A 30 -2.40 10.23 -3.10
N ILE A 31 -2.25 9.06 -3.71
CA ILE A 31 -0.93 8.46 -3.96
C ILE A 31 -0.62 8.56 -5.45
N TRP A 32 0.46 9.25 -5.82
CA TRP A 32 0.86 9.44 -7.22
C TRP A 32 1.95 8.48 -7.70
N SER A 33 2.68 7.86 -6.77
CA SER A 33 3.78 6.94 -7.06
C SER A 33 3.40 5.48 -6.80
N GLY A 34 4.19 4.55 -7.33
CA GLY A 34 4.11 3.14 -6.95
C GLY A 34 4.58 2.90 -5.51
N PRO A 35 4.19 1.78 -4.87
CA PRO A 35 4.71 1.44 -3.56
C PRO A 35 6.19 1.03 -3.63
N THR A 36 6.96 1.34 -2.59
CA THR A 36 8.29 0.75 -2.36
C THR A 36 8.18 -0.36 -1.34
N VAL A 37 8.84 -1.50 -1.57
CA VAL A 37 8.81 -2.64 -0.65
C VAL A 37 10.22 -2.91 -0.16
N ALA A 38 10.42 -2.85 1.15
CA ALA A 38 11.70 -3.13 1.80
C ALA A 38 11.47 -3.64 3.23
N ASP A 39 12.30 -4.58 3.68
CA ASP A 39 12.31 -5.09 5.06
C ASP A 39 10.95 -5.52 5.61
N GLY A 40 10.15 -6.22 4.79
CA GLY A 40 8.81 -6.69 5.18
C GLY A 40 7.77 -5.58 5.30
N ARG A 41 8.04 -4.39 4.74
CA ARG A 41 7.17 -3.22 4.79
C ARG A 41 6.85 -2.71 3.40
N VAL A 42 5.68 -2.08 3.27
CA VAL A 42 5.22 -1.38 2.07
C VAL A 42 5.13 0.10 2.39
N PHE A 43 5.86 0.89 1.61
CA PHE A 43 5.93 2.34 1.75
C PHE A 43 5.14 3.03 0.64
N ALA A 44 4.33 4.02 1.01
CA ALA A 44 3.58 4.85 0.08
C ALA A 44 3.69 6.32 0.47
N GLY A 45 4.19 7.15 -0.44
CA GLY A 45 4.14 8.60 -0.31
C GLY A 45 2.79 9.13 -0.75
N SER A 46 2.19 9.99 0.07
CA SER A 46 0.86 10.53 -0.15
C SER A 46 0.91 12.06 -0.26
N ALA A 47 -0.07 12.63 -0.97
CA ALA A 47 -0.19 14.07 -1.16
C ALA A 47 -0.70 14.83 0.09
N ASP A 48 -0.94 14.12 1.19
CA ASP A 48 -1.23 14.66 2.52
C ASP A 48 0.05 15.01 3.33
N ASP A 49 1.20 15.05 2.65
CA ASP A 49 2.52 15.30 3.25
C ASP A 49 3.00 14.19 4.21
N ALA A 50 2.44 12.97 4.10
CA ALA A 50 2.85 11.81 4.87
C ALA A 50 3.46 10.69 4.01
N VAL A 51 4.35 9.92 4.63
CA VAL A 51 4.80 8.62 4.14
C VAL A 51 4.25 7.54 5.06
N TYR A 52 3.47 6.63 4.48
CA TYR A 52 2.88 5.52 5.20
C TYR A 52 3.79 4.31 5.12
N ALA A 53 4.06 3.69 6.27
CA ALA A 53 4.74 2.39 6.35
C ALA A 53 3.72 1.34 6.82
N LEU A 54 3.51 0.32 6.01
CA LEU A 54 2.55 -0.75 6.28
C LEU A 54 3.29 -2.08 6.42
N ASP A 55 2.88 -2.91 7.36
CA ASP A 55 3.30 -4.31 7.42
C ASP A 55 2.84 -5.04 6.14
N GLU A 56 3.75 -5.74 5.46
CA GLU A 56 3.47 -6.33 4.14
C GLU A 56 2.38 -7.40 4.18
N ARG A 57 2.20 -8.08 5.33
CA ARG A 57 1.33 -9.24 5.49
C ARG A 57 -0.09 -8.84 5.85
N SER A 58 -0.22 -7.88 6.76
CA SER A 58 -1.50 -7.44 7.33
C SER A 58 -2.03 -6.16 6.70
N GLY A 59 -1.16 -5.29 6.20
CA GLY A 59 -1.54 -3.94 5.76
C GLY A 59 -1.81 -2.98 6.92
N PHE A 60 -1.47 -3.36 8.16
CA PHE A 60 -1.52 -2.44 9.29
C PHE A 60 -0.40 -1.42 9.22
N MET A 61 -0.73 -0.18 9.58
CA MET A 61 0.24 0.90 9.70
C MET A 61 1.16 0.65 10.90
N LEU A 62 2.44 0.93 10.71
CA LEU A 62 3.52 0.77 11.68
C LEU A 62 3.93 2.10 12.30
#